data_AF-A0A938TDB9-F1
#
_entry.id   AF-A0A938TDB9-F1
#
_cell.length_a   1.000
_cell.length_b   1.000
_cell.length_c   1.000
_cell.angle_alpha   90.00
_cell.angle_beta   90.00
_cell.angle_gamma   90.00
#
_symmetry.space_group_name_H-M   'P 1'
#
loop_
_entity.id
_entity.type
_entity.pdbx_description
1 polymer ?
#
loop_
_entity_poly.entity_id
_entity_poly.type
_entity_poly.pdbx_seq_one_letter_code
_entity_poly.pdbx_strand_id
1 'polypeptide(L)' 'MKSIWYFVALILLVIGGLIFLTGIYHLFSPPEIETVLFEIHPNIWWGFLMIIFGSIMYFKTRNRIA' A
#
# COMPACT_ATOMS: atom_id res chain seq x y z
N MET A 1 16.91 16.19 -11.60
CA MET A 1 15.94 16.27 -10.49
C MET A 1 14.96 15.12 -10.67
N LYS A 2 14.82 14.21 -9.70
CA LYS A 2 13.82 13.13 -9.83
C LYS A 2 12.43 13.76 -9.87
N SER A 3 11.56 13.30 -10.77
CA SER A 3 10.23 13.87 -10.93
C SER A 3 9.42 13.68 -9.64
N ILE A 4 8.53 14.62 -9.35
CA ILE A 4 7.61 14.56 -8.19
C ILE A 4 6.86 13.22 -8.16
N TRP A 5 6.55 12.66 -9.34
CA TRP A 5 5.93 11.35 -9.50
C TRP A 5 6.72 10.18 -8.89
N TYR A 6 8.04 10.23 -8.88
CA TYR A 6 8.87 9.22 -8.21
C TYR A 6 8.65 9.25 -6.70
N PHE A 7 8.53 10.45 -6.14
CA PHE A 7 8.31 10.64 -4.71
C PHE A 7 6.89 10.21 -4.30
N VAL A 8 5.88 10.55 -5.11
CA VAL A 8 4.49 10.10 -4.91
C VAL A 8 4.39 8.58 -4.95
N ALA A 9 5.05 7.93 -5.92
CA ALA A 9 5.08 6.47 -6.02
C ALA A 9 5.73 5.80 -4.79
N LEU A 10 6.82 6.39 -4.28
CA LEU A 10 7.51 5.91 -3.09
C LEU A 10 6.61 6.01 -1.84
N ILE A 11 5.97 7.17 -1.61
CA ILE A 11 5.04 7.35 -0.49
C ILE A 11 3.88 6.37 -0.60
N LEU A 12 3.30 6.21 -1.79
CA LEU A 12 2.19 5.30 -2.01
C LEU A 12 2.58 3.84 -1.68
N LEU A 13 3.79 3.42 -2.08
CA LEU A 13 4.32 2.09 -1.81
C LEU A 13 4.57 1.88 -0.31
N VAL A 14 5.15 2.87 0.38
CA VAL A 14 5.40 2.80 1.84
C VAL A 14 4.08 2.75 2.62
N ILE A 15 3.13 3.64 2.32
CA ILE A 15 1.83 3.67 3.00
C ILE A 15 1.02 2.40 2.69
N GLY A 16 0.99 1.98 1.41
CA GLY A 16 0.34 0.73 1.02
C GLY A 16 0.93 -0.49 1.72
N GLY A 17 2.26 -0.52 1.86
CA GLY A 17 2.99 -1.54 2.62
C GLY A 17 2.59 -1.59 4.09
N LEU A 18 2.50 -0.43 4.75
CA LEU A 18 2.06 -0.33 6.14
C LEU A 18 0.61 -0.82 6.31
N ILE A 19 -0.30 -0.38 5.44
CA ILE A 19 -1.72 -0.78 5.49
C ILE A 19 -1.85 -2.30 5.29
N PHE A 20 -1.11 -2.86 4.32
CA PHE A 20 -1.09 -4.31 4.07
C PHE A 20 -0.56 -5.09 5.27
N LEU A 21 0.55 -4.66 5.86
CA LEU A 21 1.13 -5.27 7.06
C LEU A 21 0.19 -5.19 8.26
N THR A 22 -0.49 -4.05 8.47
CA THR A 22 -1.51 -3.93 9.52
C THR A 22 -2.70 -4.86 9.26
N GLY A 23 -3.11 -5.04 8.01
CA GLY A 23 -4.15 -6.00 7.65
C GLY A 23 -3.75 -7.45 7.98
N ILE A 24 -2.50 -7.84 7.67
CA ILE A 24 -1.94 -9.15 8.05
C ILE A 24 -1.87 -9.29 9.57
N TYR A 25 -1.41 -8.25 10.29
CA TYR A 25 -1.34 -8.26 11.75
C TYR A 25 -2.72 -8.49 12.37
N HIS A 26 -3.75 -7.80 11.87
CA HIS A 26 -5.13 -8.01 12.31
C HIS A 26 -5.70 -9.39 11.99
N LEU A 27 -5.12 -10.14 11.04
CA LEU A 27 -5.50 -11.52 10.76
C LEU A 27 -5.04 -12.47 11.88
N PHE A 28 -3.88 -12.20 12.48
CA PHE A 28 -3.30 -13.03 13.56
C PHE A 28 -3.66 -12.52 14.97
N SER A 29 -3.92 -11.22 15.11
CA SER A 29 -4.33 -10.57 16.36
C SER A 29 -5.63 -9.82 16.10
N PRO A 30 -6.79 -10.49 16.28
CA PRO A 30 -8.08 -9.86 16.05
C PRO A 30 -8.23 -8.63 16.97
N PRO A 31 -8.60 -7.47 16.42
CA PRO A 31 -8.78 -6.25 17.22
C PRO A 31 -10.00 -6.37 18.13
N GLU A 32 -9.91 -5.83 19.35
CA GLU A 32 -11.04 -5.80 20.32
C GLU A 32 -12.25 -4.99 19.82
N ILE A 33 -12.04 -4.13 18.81
CA ILE A 33 -13.07 -3.28 18.20
C ILE A 33 -13.17 -3.66 16.72
N GLU A 34 -14.17 -4.46 16.38
CA GLU A 34 -14.47 -4.84 15.01
C GLU A 34 -15.14 -3.66 14.29
N THR A 35 -14.50 -3.11 13.26
CA THR A 35 -15.11 -2.12 12.38
C THR A 35 -16.20 -2.79 11.55
N VAL A 36 -17.30 -2.07 11.25
CA VAL A 36 -18.33 -2.52 10.30
C VAL A 36 -17.63 -2.94 9.00
N LEU A 37 -17.83 -4.19 8.55
CA LEU A 37 -17.12 -4.87 7.44
C LEU A 37 -15.71 -5.45 7.72
N PHE A 38 -15.36 -5.76 8.97
CA PHE A 38 -14.09 -6.44 9.29
C PHE A 38 -13.90 -7.79 8.55
N GLU A 39 -14.99 -8.54 8.34
CA GLU A 39 -15.00 -9.83 7.64
C GLU A 39 -14.38 -9.78 6.24
N ILE A 40 -14.42 -8.60 5.59
CA ILE A 40 -13.89 -8.45 4.24
C ILE A 40 -12.45 -7.90 4.21
N HIS A 41 -11.81 -7.76 5.37
CA HIS A 41 -10.41 -7.38 5.54
C HIS A 41 -9.95 -6.22 4.64
N PRO A 42 -10.59 -5.04 4.73
CA PRO A 42 -10.33 -3.98 3.77
C PRO A 42 -8.90 -3.45 3.74
N ASN A 43 -8.20 -3.53 4.88
CA ASN A 43 -6.80 -3.17 4.98
C ASN A 43 -5.90 -4.04 4.07
N ILE A 44 -6.23 -5.33 3.90
CA ILE A 44 -5.41 -6.25 3.13
C ILE A 44 -5.51 -5.93 1.63
N TRP A 45 -6.73 -5.86 1.08
CA TRP A 45 -6.87 -5.60 -0.36
C TRP A 45 -6.51 -4.17 -0.76
N TRP A 46 -6.74 -3.18 0.11
CA TRP A 46 -6.42 -1.78 -0.20
C TRP A 46 -4.92 -1.57 -0.11
N GLY A 47 -4.27 -2.13 0.90
CA GLY A 47 -2.81 -2.17 0.98
C GLY A 47 -2.20 -2.87 -0.24
N PHE A 48 -2.75 -4.02 -0.65
CA PHE A 48 -2.29 -4.75 -1.84
C PHE A 48 -2.43 -3.93 -3.13
N LEU A 49 -3.57 -3.27 -3.34
CA LEU A 49 -3.81 -2.41 -4.50
C LEU A 49 -2.83 -1.21 -4.51
N MET A 50 -2.61 -0.56 -3.36
CA MET A 50 -1.66 0.54 -3.23
C MET A 50 -0.22 0.10 -3.49
N ILE A 51 0.19 -1.10 -3.05
CA ILE A 51 1.50 -1.67 -3.34
C ILE A 51 1.67 -1.92 -4.84
N ILE A 52 0.67 -2.51 -5.51
CA ILE A 52 0.71 -2.75 -6.95
C ILE A 52 0.83 -1.43 -7.71
N PHE A 53 -0.05 -0.47 -7.45
CA PHE A 53 -0.03 0.82 -8.13
C PHE A 53 1.26 1.60 -7.84
N GLY A 54 1.70 1.62 -6.58
CA GLY A 54 2.96 2.23 -6.15
C GLY A 54 4.16 1.62 -6.86
N SER A 55 4.21 0.28 -6.96
CA SER A 55 5.26 -0.44 -7.69
C SER A 55 5.25 -0.13 -9.18
N ILE A 56 4.08 -0.16 -9.84
CA ILE A 56 3.94 0.17 -11.26
C ILE A 56 4.42 1.59 -11.52
N MET A 57 3.98 2.56 -10.72
CA MET A 57 4.41 3.96 -10.85
C MET A 57 5.90 4.14 -10.56
N TYR A 58 6.44 3.41 -9.58
CA TYR A 58 7.85 3.43 -9.23
C TYR A 58 8.72 2.91 -10.38
N PHE A 59 8.39 1.74 -10.95
CA PHE A 59 9.12 1.17 -12.09
C PHE A 59 9.00 2.02 -13.35
N LYS A 60 7.79 2.51 -13.67
CA LYS A 60 7.55 3.38 -14.83
C LYS A 60 8.33 4.70 -14.72
N THR A 61 8.41 5.27 -13.51
CA THR A 61 9.15 6.51 -13.29
C THR A 61 10.66 6.29 -13.23
N ARG A 62 11.11 5.15 -12.69
CA ARG A 62 12.54 4.76 -12.70
C ARG A 62 13.08 4.62 -14.12
N ASN A 63 12.32 4.03 -15.04
CA ASN A 63 12.72 3.85 -16.43
C ASN A 63 12.60 5.13 -17.29
N ARG A 64 12.11 6.26 -16.75
CA ARG A 64 12.11 7.56 -17.42
C ARG A 64 13.34 8.41 -17.08
N ILE A 65 14.48 7.76 -16.85
CA ILE A 65 15.78 8.42 -16.72
C ILE A 65 16.54 8.08 -18.01
N ALA A 66 16.62 9.07 -18.90
CA ALA A 66 17.16 9.06 -20.27
C ALA A 66 16.20 8.48 -21.33
#